data_AF-A0A7R9L3M7-F1
#
_entry.id   AF-A0A7R9L3M7-F1
#
_cell.length_a   1.000
_cell.length_b   1.000
_cell.length_c   1.000
_cell.angle_alpha   90.00
_cell.angle_beta   90.00
_cell.angle_gamma   90.00
#
_symmetry.space_group_name_H-M   'P 1'
#
loop_
_entity.id
_entity.type
_entity.pdbx_description
1 polymer ?
#
loop_
_entity_poly.entity_id
_entity_poly.type
_entity_poly.pdbx_seq_one_letter_code
_entity_poly.pdbx_strand_id
1 'polypeptide(L)'
;MPRLSDNVEESDRNTVIEKCEQYLGGIWKRDNFTVSRFSDGFFNKIFYCKQNVANNTNDLTDCERKAVVVKMALEDEFFLYSPFISTINTLLLSKSGLAPKVLGIFPNGMICEYIESRSYNHLDDENPAIVTLLAQKLAKFHSLESPIPRDGTHRWLDVVFDEYFREGMFDGIKSKQMIDIINSSPHECLKGANLGEEMSWVRDAITSAPKILVLSHCDFNRGNILIQQNGSQVDLFFIDFDFTSHNYRGIDLGRYFSSWKHKDPHFGADPFPTDQQMTPFIDAYIQESDRLTGNEFSKNVLNSRHEKRLREGMTSAVVLIENIPNIEITVISEEFTPNTTGDGSAGLIYPYLPGKTDPKRVRRWVRDTMSYLRDHFVSPNPGKLGIGLMSLYMLFDERVDAYKRSECDEEMINCRDMTPQEMNLFPRKWTKGIFVTSYYAECAKLLPFLMQEFKSKGGRVIQKRVNDIKELIGKYDIVINCTGVEANKCCSDKKVHPIRGQVYRVYAPWIRHGVMAGDYYILPNSDTVVLGGTKQADNWSRE
;
A
#
# COMPACT_ATOMS: atom_id res chain seq x y z
N MET A 1 4.47 -7.53 -31.71
CA MET A 1 4.49 -9.00 -31.66
C MET A 1 5.94 -9.45 -31.77
N PRO A 2 6.38 -10.44 -30.97
CA PRO A 2 7.70 -11.03 -31.11
C PRO A 2 7.90 -11.52 -32.54
N ARG A 3 9.11 -11.36 -33.09
CA ARG A 3 9.39 -11.77 -34.47
C ARG A 3 9.48 -13.29 -34.52
N LEU A 4 8.62 -13.91 -35.32
CA LEU A 4 8.73 -15.33 -35.61
C LEU A 4 9.88 -15.54 -36.59
N SER A 5 10.76 -16.47 -36.26
CA SER A 5 11.82 -16.96 -37.13
C SER A 5 11.45 -18.35 -37.62
N ASP A 6 11.49 -18.54 -38.93
CA ASP A 6 11.36 -19.88 -39.53
C ASP A 6 12.66 -20.68 -39.45
N ASN A 7 13.78 -20.02 -39.12
CA ASN A 7 15.05 -20.67 -38.82
C ASN A 7 14.97 -21.32 -37.43
N VAL A 8 14.56 -22.59 -37.41
CA VAL A 8 14.52 -23.47 -36.25
C VAL A 8 15.53 -24.58 -36.47
N GLU A 9 16.38 -24.86 -35.47
CA GLU A 9 17.32 -25.99 -35.51
C GLU A 9 16.56 -27.30 -35.73
N GLU A 10 17.08 -28.16 -36.61
CA GLU A 10 16.41 -29.41 -37.01
C GLU A 10 16.16 -30.34 -35.82
N SER A 11 17.08 -30.39 -34.85
CA SER A 11 16.95 -31.13 -33.61
C SER A 11 15.75 -30.63 -32.78
N ASP A 12 15.70 -29.32 -32.51
CA ASP A 12 14.61 -28.68 -31.78
C ASP A 12 13.25 -28.92 -32.47
N ARG A 13 13.21 -28.75 -33.81
CA ARG A 13 12.00 -28.97 -34.62
C ARG A 13 11.49 -30.40 -34.46
N ASN A 14 12.38 -31.39 -34.55
CA ASN A 14 12.00 -32.80 -34.39
C ASN A 14 11.49 -33.11 -32.99
N THR A 15 12.13 -32.57 -31.94
CA THR A 15 11.65 -32.72 -30.56
C THR A 15 10.27 -32.10 -30.36
N VAL A 16 10.06 -30.86 -30.84
CA VAL A 16 8.76 -30.18 -30.75
C VAL A 16 7.66 -31.00 -31.44
N ILE A 17 7.94 -31.52 -32.64
CA ILE A 17 6.98 -32.35 -33.37
C ILE A 17 6.60 -33.60 -32.59
N GLU A 18 7.61 -34.34 -32.10
CA GLU A 18 7.40 -35.56 -31.32
C GLU A 18 6.56 -35.29 -30.05
N LYS A 19 6.82 -34.19 -29.34
CA LYS A 19 6.05 -33.84 -28.14
C LYS A 19 4.62 -33.41 -28.45
N CYS A 20 4.40 -32.65 -29.52
CA CYS A 20 3.03 -32.34 -29.96
C CYS A 20 2.26 -33.61 -30.33
N GLU A 21 2.88 -34.55 -31.06
CA GLU A 21 2.28 -35.85 -31.40
C GLU A 21 1.91 -36.67 -30.16
N GLN A 22 2.85 -36.80 -29.23
CA GLN A 22 2.70 -37.62 -28.03
C GLN A 22 1.62 -37.10 -27.08
N TYR A 23 1.56 -35.78 -26.87
CA TYR A 23 0.71 -35.18 -25.82
C TYR A 23 -0.63 -34.66 -26.33
N LEU A 24 -0.71 -34.19 -27.58
CA LEU A 24 -1.96 -33.64 -28.13
C LEU A 24 -2.72 -34.69 -28.97
N GLY A 25 -1.99 -35.55 -29.68
CA GLY A 25 -2.55 -36.57 -30.56
C GLY A 25 -3.45 -35.99 -31.67
N GLY A 26 -4.28 -36.86 -32.27
CA GLY A 26 -5.28 -36.47 -33.27
C GLY A 26 -4.66 -35.83 -34.52
N ILE A 27 -5.00 -34.56 -34.75
CA ILE A 27 -4.55 -33.75 -35.90
C ILE A 27 -3.09 -33.29 -35.79
N TRP A 28 -2.49 -33.37 -34.59
CA TRP A 28 -1.09 -33.03 -34.35
C TRP A 28 -0.20 -34.19 -34.74
N LYS A 29 0.05 -34.34 -36.06
CA LYS A 29 0.98 -35.32 -36.64
C LYS A 29 2.07 -34.62 -37.44
N ARG A 30 3.22 -35.28 -37.59
CA ARG A 30 4.31 -34.87 -38.46
C ARG A 30 3.74 -34.49 -39.84
N ASP A 31 4.20 -33.36 -40.36
CA ASP A 31 3.76 -32.71 -41.62
C ASP A 31 2.41 -31.96 -41.58
N ASN A 32 1.57 -32.13 -40.55
CA ASN A 32 0.28 -31.44 -40.45
C ASN A 32 0.34 -30.05 -39.81
N PHE A 33 1.52 -29.61 -39.34
CA PHE A 33 1.67 -28.29 -38.75
C PHE A 33 3.06 -27.70 -38.98
N THR A 34 3.15 -26.38 -38.87
CA THR A 34 4.39 -25.61 -38.97
C THR A 34 4.92 -25.32 -37.57
N VAL A 35 6.25 -25.27 -37.46
CA VAL A 35 6.98 -24.88 -36.25
C VAL A 35 7.84 -23.67 -36.59
N SER A 36 7.62 -22.57 -35.86
CA SER A 36 8.42 -21.35 -35.92
C SER A 36 8.90 -21.01 -34.50
N ARG A 37 10.03 -20.32 -34.37
CA ARG A 37 10.60 -19.94 -33.07
C ARG A 37 10.31 -18.46 -32.78
N PHE A 38 9.92 -18.15 -31.55
CA PHE A 38 9.90 -16.76 -31.10
C PHE A 38 11.33 -16.26 -30.88
N SER A 39 11.61 -15.04 -31.32
CA SER A 39 12.92 -14.40 -31.15
C SER A 39 13.29 -14.12 -29.69
N ASP A 40 12.31 -14.11 -28.79
CA ASP A 40 12.44 -13.59 -27.43
C ASP A 40 12.45 -14.76 -26.43
N GLY A 41 13.45 -14.79 -25.55
CA GLY A 41 13.61 -15.80 -24.50
C GLY A 41 15.08 -16.00 -24.09
N PHE A 42 15.45 -15.54 -22.89
CA PHE A 42 16.82 -15.65 -22.37
C PHE A 42 17.12 -17.07 -21.85
N PHE A 43 16.16 -17.68 -21.14
CA PHE A 43 16.36 -18.96 -20.45
C PHE A 43 15.62 -20.14 -21.11
N ASN A 44 14.80 -19.86 -22.13
CA ASN A 44 13.95 -20.86 -22.76
C ASN A 44 13.91 -20.69 -24.28
N LYS A 45 13.80 -21.81 -24.98
CA LYS A 45 13.40 -21.84 -26.39
C LYS A 45 11.87 -21.91 -26.45
N ILE A 46 11.25 -20.93 -27.09
CA ILE A 46 9.79 -20.86 -27.22
C ILE A 46 9.41 -21.01 -28.69
N PHE A 47 8.54 -21.98 -28.97
CA PHE A 47 8.10 -22.33 -30.32
C PHE A 47 6.61 -22.09 -30.48
N TYR A 48 6.24 -21.53 -31.63
CA TYR A 48 4.87 -21.41 -32.11
C TYR A 48 4.59 -22.54 -33.09
N CYS A 49 3.58 -23.35 -32.79
CA CYS A 49 3.17 -24.46 -33.65
C CYS A 49 1.77 -24.20 -34.19
N LYS A 50 1.58 -24.22 -35.51
CA LYS A 50 0.29 -23.89 -36.16
C LYS A 50 -0.11 -24.96 -37.18
N GLN A 51 -1.35 -25.43 -37.10
CA GLN A 51 -1.89 -26.41 -38.03
C GLN A 51 -1.91 -25.90 -39.48
N ASN A 52 -1.45 -26.75 -40.41
CA ASN A 52 -1.45 -26.55 -41.85
C ASN A 52 -2.85 -26.89 -42.40
N VAL A 53 -3.85 -26.06 -42.12
CA VAL A 53 -5.22 -26.39 -42.55
C VAL A 53 -5.30 -26.38 -44.08
N ALA A 54 -5.42 -27.56 -44.70
CA ALA A 54 -5.88 -27.75 -46.07
C ALA A 54 -7.32 -28.30 -46.04
N ASN A 55 -8.26 -27.45 -46.46
CA ASN A 55 -9.64 -27.69 -46.90
C ASN A 55 -10.34 -29.03 -46.57
N ASN A 56 -11.55 -28.87 -46.01
CA ASN A 56 -12.67 -29.82 -45.90
C ASN A 56 -12.76 -30.69 -44.65
N THR A 57 -13.31 -30.13 -43.56
CA THR A 57 -14.31 -30.82 -42.73
C THR A 57 -15.21 -29.78 -42.04
N ASN A 58 -16.51 -29.85 -42.30
CA ASN A 58 -17.55 -29.05 -41.62
C ASN A 58 -17.96 -29.66 -40.25
N ASP A 59 -17.18 -30.62 -39.73
CA ASP A 59 -17.46 -31.39 -38.51
C ASP A 59 -16.44 -31.12 -37.40
N LEU A 60 -16.08 -29.85 -37.18
CA LEU A 60 -15.11 -29.47 -36.15
C LEU A 60 -15.84 -28.78 -35.00
N THR A 61 -16.57 -29.58 -34.21
CA THR A 61 -17.17 -29.11 -32.96
C THR A 61 -16.14 -29.08 -31.83
N ASP A 62 -15.94 -27.87 -31.29
CA ASP A 62 -15.56 -27.51 -29.91
C ASP A 62 -14.14 -27.69 -29.35
N CYS A 63 -13.16 -28.31 -30.04
CA CYS A 63 -11.83 -28.52 -29.39
C CYS A 63 -10.56 -28.30 -30.23
N GLU A 64 -10.66 -27.84 -31.47
CA GLU A 64 -9.50 -27.76 -32.36
C GLU A 64 -8.73 -26.44 -32.24
N ARG A 65 -7.78 -26.41 -31.30
CA ARG A 65 -6.80 -25.33 -31.18
C ARG A 65 -5.99 -25.25 -32.49
N LYS A 66 -6.08 -24.13 -33.20
CA LYS A 66 -5.33 -23.89 -34.45
C LYS A 66 -3.82 -23.73 -34.23
N ALA A 67 -3.42 -23.39 -33.00
CA ALA A 67 -2.02 -23.23 -32.63
C ALA A 67 -1.76 -23.57 -31.15
N VAL A 68 -0.51 -23.91 -30.85
CA VAL A 68 0.01 -24.14 -29.49
C VAL A 68 1.37 -23.45 -29.35
N VAL A 69 1.77 -23.21 -28.10
CA VAL A 69 3.10 -22.71 -27.74
C VAL A 69 3.84 -23.82 -27.02
N VAL A 70 5.05 -24.15 -27.47
CA VAL A 70 5.93 -25.11 -26.80
C VAL A 70 7.08 -24.35 -26.16
N LYS A 71 7.18 -24.40 -24.83
CA LYS A 71 8.27 -23.80 -24.06
C LYS A 71 9.23 -24.91 -23.62
N MET A 72 10.50 -24.80 -23.98
CA MET A 72 11.56 -25.73 -23.59
C MET A 72 12.65 -25.00 -22.81
N ALA A 73 13.02 -25.53 -21.65
CA ALA A 73 14.10 -24.99 -20.83
C ALA A 73 15.46 -25.25 -21.47
N LEU A 74 16.39 -24.30 -21.34
CA LEU A 74 17.80 -24.52 -21.63
C LEU A 74 18.44 -25.34 -20.49
N GLU A 75 19.50 -26.10 -20.79
CA GLU A 75 20.19 -26.95 -19.81
C GLU A 75 20.91 -26.14 -18.72
N ASP A 76 21.13 -24.85 -18.93
CA ASP A 76 21.79 -23.97 -17.95
C ASP A 76 20.81 -23.53 -16.85
N GLU A 77 20.98 -24.12 -15.66
CA GLU A 77 20.37 -23.61 -14.43
C GLU A 77 21.01 -22.26 -14.07
N PHE A 78 20.28 -21.17 -14.33
CA PHE A 78 20.58 -19.90 -13.69
C PHE A 78 20.15 -19.99 -12.22
N PHE A 79 20.97 -19.53 -11.27
CA PHE A 79 20.81 -19.79 -9.82
C PHE A 79 19.43 -19.44 -9.20
N LEU A 80 18.66 -18.53 -9.81
CA LEU A 80 17.31 -18.16 -9.36
C LEU A 80 16.17 -18.85 -10.14
N TYR A 81 16.49 -19.51 -11.25
CA TYR A 81 15.54 -20.20 -12.12
C TYR A 81 15.53 -21.70 -11.83
N SER A 82 14.34 -22.25 -11.67
CA SER A 82 14.13 -23.69 -11.60
C SER A 82 13.05 -24.10 -12.60
N PRO A 83 13.36 -24.90 -13.63
CA PRO A 83 12.37 -25.38 -14.59
C PRO A 83 11.21 -26.13 -13.91
N PHE A 84 11.50 -26.83 -12.81
CA PHE A 84 10.51 -27.53 -12.01
C PHE A 84 9.54 -26.56 -11.33
N ILE A 85 10.06 -25.52 -10.65
CA ILE A 85 9.24 -24.49 -10.00
C ILE A 85 8.43 -23.69 -11.03
N SER A 86 9.04 -23.33 -12.16
CA SER A 86 8.35 -22.67 -13.28
C SER A 86 7.18 -23.52 -13.81
N THR A 87 7.37 -24.83 -13.92
CA THR A 87 6.31 -25.77 -14.33
C THR A 87 5.16 -25.82 -13.31
N ILE A 88 5.46 -25.87 -12.00
CA ILE A 88 4.45 -25.85 -10.93
C ILE A 88 3.64 -24.55 -11.00
N ASN A 89 4.32 -23.41 -11.07
CA ASN A 89 3.67 -22.10 -11.14
C ASN A 89 2.81 -21.98 -12.40
N THR A 90 3.33 -22.37 -13.57
CA THR A 90 2.57 -22.31 -14.81
C THR A 90 1.31 -23.17 -14.74
N LEU A 91 1.40 -24.39 -14.20
CA LEU A 91 0.25 -25.28 -14.05
C LEU A 91 -0.80 -24.70 -13.08
N LEU A 92 -0.36 -24.17 -11.93
CA LEU A 92 -1.24 -23.52 -10.95
C LEU A 92 -2.00 -22.34 -11.57
N LEU A 93 -1.27 -21.44 -12.23
CA LEU A 93 -1.83 -20.23 -12.81
C LEU A 93 -2.75 -20.56 -13.99
N SER A 94 -2.41 -21.59 -14.76
CA SER A 94 -3.26 -22.14 -15.81
C SER A 94 -4.59 -22.67 -15.27
N LYS A 95 -4.57 -23.46 -14.19
CA LYS A 95 -5.79 -23.97 -13.53
C LYS A 95 -6.63 -22.87 -12.89
N SER A 96 -6.00 -21.77 -12.47
CA SER A 96 -6.70 -20.61 -11.91
C SER A 96 -7.40 -19.74 -12.97
N GLY A 97 -7.12 -19.95 -14.26
CA GLY A 97 -7.62 -19.13 -15.36
C GLY A 97 -6.92 -17.76 -15.49
N LEU A 98 -5.69 -17.66 -14.97
CA LEU A 98 -4.83 -16.47 -15.07
C LEU A 98 -3.76 -16.61 -16.15
N ALA A 99 -3.48 -17.83 -16.61
CA ALA A 99 -2.52 -18.13 -17.66
C ALA A 99 -3.15 -19.00 -18.76
N PRO A 100 -2.51 -19.12 -19.93
CA PRO A 100 -2.94 -20.07 -20.96
C PRO A 100 -3.03 -21.51 -20.42
N LYS A 101 -3.95 -22.31 -20.95
CA LYS A 101 -4.09 -23.73 -20.59
C LYS A 101 -2.81 -24.51 -20.90
N VAL A 102 -2.27 -25.19 -19.90
CA VAL A 102 -1.22 -26.21 -20.08
C VAL A 102 -1.87 -27.47 -20.62
N LEU A 103 -1.36 -27.96 -21.75
CA LEU A 103 -1.87 -29.09 -22.53
C LEU A 103 -1.01 -30.33 -22.36
N GLY A 104 0.29 -30.15 -22.11
CA GLY A 104 1.24 -31.24 -21.89
C GLY A 104 2.45 -30.76 -21.12
N ILE A 105 3.04 -31.64 -20.32
CA ILE A 105 4.27 -31.39 -19.54
C ILE A 105 5.22 -32.56 -19.79
N PHE A 106 6.47 -32.26 -20.10
CA PHE A 106 7.55 -33.22 -20.36
C PHE A 106 8.85 -32.77 -19.67
N PRO A 107 9.87 -33.65 -19.51
CA PRO A 107 10.99 -33.40 -18.60
C PRO A 107 11.74 -32.08 -18.75
N ASN A 108 11.78 -31.49 -19.95
CA ASN A 108 12.46 -30.23 -20.23
C ASN A 108 11.52 -29.15 -20.82
N GLY A 109 10.20 -29.27 -20.64
CA GLY A 109 9.29 -28.28 -21.20
C GLY A 109 7.80 -28.57 -21.06
N MET A 110 7.02 -27.73 -21.71
CA MET A 110 5.56 -27.79 -21.66
C MET A 110 4.93 -27.30 -22.95
N ILE A 111 3.72 -27.78 -23.21
CA ILE A 111 2.86 -27.34 -24.30
C ILE A 111 1.73 -26.53 -23.69
N CYS A 112 1.59 -25.27 -24.08
CA CYS A 112 0.52 -24.37 -23.69
C CYS A 112 -0.39 -24.09 -24.87
N GLU A 113 -1.65 -23.75 -24.61
CA GLU A 113 -2.50 -23.20 -25.66
C GLU A 113 -1.96 -21.85 -26.14
N TYR A 114 -2.11 -21.60 -27.44
CA TYR A 114 -1.84 -20.28 -27.98
C TYR A 114 -3.07 -19.40 -27.81
N ILE A 115 -2.90 -18.24 -27.16
CA ILE A 115 -3.94 -17.23 -27.06
C ILE A 115 -3.73 -16.22 -28.19
N GLU A 116 -4.68 -16.14 -29.12
CA GLU A 116 -4.70 -15.08 -30.14
C GLU A 116 -4.92 -13.73 -29.44
N SER A 117 -3.83 -12.99 -29.28
CA SER A 117 -3.76 -11.83 -28.40
C SER A 117 -2.71 -10.83 -28.89
N ARG A 118 -2.78 -9.63 -28.34
CA ARG A 118 -1.68 -8.65 -28.40
C ARG A 118 -1.04 -8.52 -27.03
N SER A 119 0.22 -8.10 -26.98
CA SER A 119 0.85 -7.68 -25.72
C SER A 119 0.18 -6.41 -25.19
N TYR A 120 0.15 -6.30 -23.87
CA TYR A 120 -0.16 -5.05 -23.17
C TYR A 120 0.88 -3.98 -23.54
N ASN A 121 0.45 -2.74 -23.74
CA ASN A 121 1.33 -1.63 -24.11
C ASN A 121 1.02 -0.36 -23.30
N HIS A 122 1.85 0.67 -23.46
CA HIS A 122 1.77 1.90 -22.67
C HIS A 122 0.45 2.69 -22.79
N LEU A 123 -0.31 2.52 -23.87
CA LEU A 123 -1.63 3.16 -24.03
C LEU A 123 -2.71 2.46 -23.18
N ASP A 124 -2.50 1.20 -22.82
CA ASP A 124 -3.45 0.44 -22.01
C ASP A 124 -3.50 0.94 -20.55
N ASP A 125 -2.43 1.57 -20.08
CA ASP A 125 -2.33 2.18 -18.73
C ASP A 125 -3.33 3.31 -18.50
N GLU A 126 -3.86 3.90 -19.58
CA GLU A 126 -4.87 4.96 -19.52
C GLU A 126 -6.28 4.43 -19.79
N ASN A 127 -6.45 3.14 -20.10
CA ASN A 127 -7.75 2.54 -20.33
C ASN A 127 -8.34 2.02 -19.01
N PRO A 128 -9.39 2.66 -18.45
CA PRO A 128 -9.90 2.29 -17.13
C PRO A 128 -10.39 0.84 -17.05
N ALA A 129 -11.01 0.33 -18.11
CA ALA A 129 -11.54 -1.04 -18.13
C ALA A 129 -10.40 -2.09 -18.10
N ILE A 130 -9.34 -1.84 -18.87
CA ILE A 130 -8.16 -2.73 -18.90
C ILE A 130 -7.43 -2.67 -17.56
N VAL A 131 -7.20 -1.47 -17.02
CA VAL A 131 -6.52 -1.26 -15.73
C VAL A 131 -7.29 -1.92 -14.58
N THR A 132 -8.62 -1.79 -14.54
CA THR A 132 -9.45 -2.47 -13.54
C THR A 132 -9.33 -3.99 -13.66
N LEU A 133 -9.42 -4.54 -14.88
CA LEU A 133 -9.28 -5.98 -15.10
C LEU A 133 -7.88 -6.50 -14.72
N LEU A 134 -6.83 -5.73 -15.04
CA LEU A 134 -5.44 -6.07 -14.68
C LEU A 134 -5.27 -6.13 -13.16
N ALA A 135 -5.75 -5.10 -12.45
CA ALA A 135 -5.71 -5.04 -10.99
C ALA A 135 -6.44 -6.21 -10.33
N GLN A 136 -7.62 -6.58 -10.86
CA GLN A 136 -8.39 -7.74 -10.38
C GLN A 136 -7.65 -9.06 -10.61
N LYS A 137 -7.09 -9.26 -11.81
CA LYS A 137 -6.31 -10.46 -12.16
C LYS A 137 -5.07 -10.58 -11.29
N LEU A 138 -4.37 -9.48 -11.02
CA LEU A 138 -3.21 -9.47 -10.12
C LEU A 138 -3.60 -9.73 -8.65
N ALA A 139 -4.70 -9.16 -8.16
CA ALA A 139 -5.22 -9.45 -6.82
C ALA A 139 -5.53 -10.95 -6.66
N LYS A 140 -6.14 -11.55 -7.68
CA LYS A 140 -6.37 -13.00 -7.73
C LYS A 140 -5.07 -13.79 -7.75
N PHE A 141 -4.07 -13.38 -8.55
CA PHE A 141 -2.74 -13.99 -8.57
C PHE A 141 -2.13 -13.99 -7.16
N HIS A 142 -2.06 -12.83 -6.52
CA HIS A 142 -1.47 -12.66 -5.18
C HIS A 142 -2.20 -13.43 -4.08
N SER A 143 -3.46 -13.83 -4.30
CA SER A 143 -4.24 -14.63 -3.37
C SER A 143 -4.02 -16.14 -3.49
N LEU A 144 -3.34 -16.61 -4.54
CA LEU A 144 -3.12 -18.03 -4.77
C LEU A 144 -2.10 -18.60 -3.77
N GLU A 145 -2.37 -19.81 -3.31
CA GLU A 145 -1.40 -20.60 -2.55
C GLU A 145 -0.64 -21.53 -3.49
N SER A 146 0.69 -21.38 -3.53
CA SER A 146 1.56 -22.25 -4.31
C SER A 146 2.36 -23.17 -3.38
N PRO A 147 2.54 -24.46 -3.71
CA PRO A 147 3.30 -25.42 -2.89
C PRO A 147 4.82 -25.26 -3.04
N ILE A 148 5.28 -24.07 -3.46
CA ILE A 148 6.70 -23.74 -3.59
C ILE A 148 7.22 -23.15 -2.28
N PRO A 149 8.54 -23.13 -2.07
CA PRO A 149 9.13 -22.50 -0.90
C PRO A 149 8.71 -21.04 -0.69
N ARG A 150 8.59 -20.64 0.59
CA ARG A 150 8.16 -19.28 1.01
C ARG A 150 9.33 -18.32 1.28
N ASP A 151 10.54 -18.77 1.06
CA ASP A 151 11.81 -18.06 1.25
C ASP A 151 12.29 -17.33 -0.02
N GLY A 152 11.43 -17.19 -1.04
CA GLY A 152 11.77 -16.54 -2.31
C GLY A 152 12.40 -15.15 -2.14
N THR A 153 11.86 -14.32 -1.24
CA THR A 153 12.48 -13.02 -0.92
C THR A 153 13.87 -13.17 -0.33
N HIS A 154 14.08 -14.10 0.60
CA HIS A 154 15.38 -14.30 1.22
C HIS A 154 16.39 -14.81 0.20
N ARG A 155 16.04 -15.80 -0.62
CA ARG A 155 16.91 -16.26 -1.71
C ARG A 155 17.24 -15.14 -2.68
N TRP A 156 16.26 -14.33 -3.08
CA TRP A 156 16.52 -13.21 -3.96
C TRP A 156 17.46 -12.18 -3.31
N LEU A 157 17.21 -11.81 -2.06
CA LEU A 157 18.08 -10.88 -1.33
C LEU A 157 19.48 -11.45 -1.13
N ASP A 158 19.62 -12.69 -0.69
CA ASP A 158 20.90 -13.32 -0.38
C ASP A 158 21.69 -13.59 -1.67
N VAL A 159 21.06 -14.12 -2.71
CA VAL A 159 21.73 -14.36 -4.00
C VAL A 159 22.13 -13.03 -4.64
N VAL A 160 21.20 -12.06 -4.77
CA VAL A 160 21.51 -10.79 -5.45
C VAL A 160 22.49 -9.93 -4.65
N PHE A 161 22.34 -9.82 -3.32
CA PHE A 161 23.20 -8.93 -2.53
C PHE A 161 24.45 -9.60 -1.96
N ASP A 162 24.41 -10.89 -1.63
CA ASP A 162 25.55 -11.58 -1.03
C ASP A 162 26.36 -12.34 -2.10
N GLU A 163 25.76 -13.17 -2.94
CA GLU A 163 26.55 -13.93 -3.94
C GLU A 163 27.01 -13.04 -5.10
N TYR A 164 26.10 -12.29 -5.72
CA TYR A 164 26.44 -11.46 -6.88
C TYR A 164 27.32 -10.24 -6.53
N PHE A 165 27.05 -9.59 -5.39
CA PHE A 165 27.78 -8.39 -4.97
C PHE A 165 28.98 -8.66 -4.06
N ARG A 166 28.92 -9.65 -3.14
CA ARG A 166 30.01 -9.91 -2.18
C ARG A 166 31.05 -10.88 -2.74
N GLU A 167 30.67 -11.88 -3.53
CA GLU A 167 31.61 -12.89 -4.09
C GLU A 167 32.25 -12.47 -5.42
N GLY A 168 31.99 -11.26 -5.92
CA GLY A 168 32.69 -10.70 -7.07
C GLY A 168 32.23 -11.26 -8.43
N MET A 169 31.07 -11.93 -8.52
CA MET A 169 30.47 -12.27 -9.81
C MET A 169 30.19 -11.02 -10.68
N PHE A 170 29.98 -9.88 -10.00
CA PHE A 170 29.95 -8.54 -10.58
C PHE A 170 31.32 -7.82 -10.58
N ASP A 171 32.45 -8.53 -10.62
CA ASP A 171 33.71 -7.94 -11.09
C ASP A 171 33.57 -7.39 -12.53
N GLY A 172 32.53 -7.82 -13.26
CA GLY A 172 31.99 -7.19 -14.47
C GLY A 172 31.27 -5.83 -14.26
N ILE A 173 30.68 -5.55 -13.10
CA ILE A 173 30.20 -4.21 -12.71
C ILE A 173 31.38 -3.30 -12.33
N LYS A 174 32.45 -3.89 -11.80
CA LYS A 174 33.77 -3.23 -11.74
C LYS A 174 34.47 -3.21 -13.10
N SER A 175 33.89 -3.79 -14.16
CA SER A 175 34.50 -3.73 -15.48
C SER A 175 34.57 -2.27 -15.91
N LYS A 176 35.69 -1.93 -16.53
CA LYS A 176 35.90 -0.61 -17.11
C LYS A 176 34.71 -0.18 -17.99
N GLN A 177 34.07 -1.12 -18.70
CA GLN A 177 32.90 -0.82 -19.54
C GLN A 177 31.71 -0.27 -18.76
N MET A 178 31.32 -0.87 -17.63
CA MET A 178 30.17 -0.38 -16.86
C MET A 178 30.48 0.95 -16.16
N ILE A 179 31.70 1.08 -15.63
CA ILE A 179 32.19 2.35 -15.06
C ILE A 179 32.22 3.44 -16.12
N ASP A 180 32.67 3.12 -17.35
CA ASP A 180 32.67 4.04 -18.48
C ASP A 180 31.25 4.43 -18.89
N ILE A 181 30.28 3.49 -18.88
CA ILE A 181 28.85 3.79 -19.13
C ILE A 181 28.30 4.75 -18.07
N ILE A 182 28.58 4.50 -16.79
CA ILE A 182 28.14 5.34 -15.67
C ILE A 182 28.74 6.74 -15.77
N ASN A 183 30.05 6.84 -16.03
CA ASN A 183 30.75 8.12 -16.13
C ASN A 183 30.43 8.89 -17.43
N SER A 184 30.06 8.18 -18.49
CA SER A 184 29.58 8.77 -19.75
C SER A 184 28.08 9.07 -19.74
N SER A 185 27.38 8.76 -18.64
CA SER A 185 25.97 9.05 -18.48
C SER A 185 25.69 10.55 -18.62
N PRO A 186 24.60 10.94 -19.32
CA PRO A 186 24.17 12.33 -19.38
C PRO A 186 23.62 12.84 -18.03
N HIS A 187 23.38 11.93 -17.07
CA HIS A 187 22.87 12.27 -15.74
C HIS A 187 24.03 12.43 -14.75
N GLU A 188 24.20 13.66 -14.26
CA GLU A 188 25.30 14.01 -13.34
C GLU A 188 25.28 13.20 -12.04
N CYS A 189 24.10 12.81 -11.56
CA CYS A 189 23.94 12.00 -10.35
C CYS A 189 24.53 10.58 -10.46
N LEU A 190 24.73 10.07 -11.68
CA LEU A 190 25.32 8.76 -11.90
C LEU A 190 26.85 8.83 -11.94
N LYS A 191 27.44 9.97 -12.31
CA LYS A 191 28.89 10.11 -12.42
C LYS A 191 29.55 9.95 -11.06
N GLY A 192 30.45 8.98 -10.93
CA GLY A 192 31.11 8.66 -9.67
C GLY A 192 30.23 7.95 -8.63
N ALA A 193 29.03 7.48 -9.01
CA ALA A 193 28.16 6.72 -8.11
C ALA A 193 28.83 5.41 -7.66
N ASN A 194 28.77 5.13 -6.34
CA ASN A 194 29.27 3.89 -5.77
C ASN A 194 28.17 2.83 -5.81
N LEU A 195 28.18 1.97 -6.83
CA LEU A 195 27.16 0.92 -6.99
C LEU A 195 27.06 -0.05 -5.80
N GLY A 196 28.14 -0.25 -5.04
CA GLY A 196 28.09 -1.07 -3.82
C GLY A 196 27.29 -0.40 -2.70
N GLU A 197 27.41 0.92 -2.55
CA GLU A 197 26.62 1.70 -1.60
C GLU A 197 25.17 1.81 -2.05
N GLU A 198 24.92 2.07 -3.34
CA GLU A 198 23.56 2.13 -3.90
C GLU A 198 22.82 0.81 -3.71
N MET A 199 23.49 -0.32 -3.90
CA MET A 199 22.89 -1.63 -3.67
C MET A 199 22.64 -1.91 -2.19
N SER A 200 23.56 -1.51 -1.31
CA SER A 200 23.30 -1.60 0.13
C SER A 200 22.07 -0.77 0.53
N TRP A 201 21.92 0.43 -0.04
CA TRP A 201 20.74 1.27 0.15
C TRP A 201 19.45 0.61 -0.37
N VAL A 202 19.47 0.00 -1.57
CA VAL A 202 18.30 -0.73 -2.11
C VAL A 202 17.91 -1.88 -1.19
N ARG A 203 18.88 -2.66 -0.68
CA ARG A 203 18.63 -3.75 0.27
C ARG A 203 17.96 -3.23 1.55
N ASP A 204 18.47 -2.14 2.10
CA ASP A 204 17.93 -1.53 3.32
C ASP A 204 16.51 -0.97 3.09
N ALA A 205 16.27 -0.35 1.93
CA ALA A 205 14.95 0.14 1.54
C ALA A 205 13.92 -1.01 1.44
N ILE A 206 14.28 -2.11 0.78
CA ILE A 206 13.41 -3.30 0.65
C ILE A 206 13.14 -3.94 2.01
N THR A 207 14.18 -4.09 2.85
CA THR A 207 14.04 -4.74 4.16
C THR A 207 13.31 -3.88 5.20
N SER A 208 13.25 -2.56 5.00
CA SER A 208 12.51 -1.61 5.84
C SER A 208 11.03 -1.45 5.44
N ALA A 209 10.66 -1.86 4.23
CA ALA A 209 9.29 -1.78 3.74
C ALA A 209 8.35 -2.82 4.42
N PRO A 210 7.02 -2.60 4.42
CA PRO A 210 6.06 -3.59 4.91
C PRO A 210 6.17 -4.94 4.20
N LYS A 211 6.45 -5.99 4.98
CA LYS A 211 6.76 -7.35 4.50
C LYS A 211 5.50 -8.18 4.25
N ILE A 212 4.67 -7.75 3.31
CA ILE A 212 3.44 -8.48 2.93
C ILE A 212 3.80 -9.52 1.89
N LEU A 213 3.97 -10.77 2.34
CA LEU A 213 4.31 -11.89 1.48
C LEU A 213 3.09 -12.38 0.69
N VAL A 214 3.24 -12.49 -0.62
CA VAL A 214 2.23 -13.01 -1.55
C VAL A 214 2.91 -13.94 -2.56
N LEU A 215 2.15 -14.74 -3.31
CA LEU A 215 2.68 -15.31 -4.55
C LEU A 215 2.87 -14.17 -5.55
N SER A 216 4.10 -13.85 -5.89
CA SER A 216 4.48 -12.70 -6.71
C SER A 216 5.03 -13.18 -8.04
N HIS A 217 4.73 -12.46 -9.12
CA HIS A 217 5.28 -12.73 -10.45
C HIS A 217 6.79 -12.47 -10.49
N CYS A 218 7.27 -11.48 -9.73
CA CYS A 218 8.66 -10.99 -9.64
C CYS A 218 9.23 -10.35 -10.91
N ASP A 219 8.51 -10.43 -12.02
CA ASP A 219 8.82 -9.75 -13.28
C ASP A 219 7.53 -9.29 -13.96
N PHE A 220 6.69 -8.58 -13.19
CA PHE A 220 5.39 -8.12 -13.64
C PHE A 220 5.49 -6.92 -14.61
N ASN A 221 6.09 -7.16 -15.77
CA ASN A 221 6.25 -6.19 -16.85
C ASN A 221 5.20 -6.39 -17.95
N ARG A 222 5.06 -5.41 -18.83
CA ARG A 222 4.01 -5.41 -19.88
C ARG A 222 4.16 -6.51 -20.93
N GLY A 223 5.39 -6.93 -21.21
CA GLY A 223 5.67 -8.03 -22.13
C GLY A 223 5.03 -9.35 -21.67
N ASN A 224 4.84 -9.49 -20.36
CA ASN A 224 4.30 -10.68 -19.71
C ASN A 224 2.76 -10.63 -19.52
N ILE A 225 2.09 -9.65 -20.14
CA ILE A 225 0.64 -9.49 -20.08
C ILE A 225 0.07 -9.57 -21.51
N LEU A 226 -0.80 -10.54 -21.74
CA LEU A 226 -1.51 -10.74 -23.00
C LEU A 226 -2.94 -10.22 -22.89
N ILE A 227 -3.38 -9.45 -23.89
CA ILE A 227 -4.75 -8.97 -24.03
C ILE A 227 -5.42 -9.74 -25.18
N GLN A 228 -6.40 -10.55 -24.82
CA GLN A 228 -7.28 -11.22 -25.78
C GLN A 228 -8.55 -10.40 -25.95
N GLN A 229 -8.98 -10.20 -27.20
CA GLN A 229 -10.22 -9.52 -27.52
C GLN A 229 -11.09 -10.38 -28.43
N ASN A 230 -12.24 -10.82 -27.92
CA ASN A 230 -13.23 -11.61 -28.63
C ASN A 230 -14.49 -10.75 -28.81
N GLY A 231 -14.56 -10.01 -29.92
CA GLY A 231 -15.60 -9.01 -30.14
C GLY A 231 -15.54 -7.90 -29.09
N SER A 232 -16.58 -7.78 -28.27
CA SER A 232 -16.66 -6.80 -27.18
C SER A 232 -16.08 -7.31 -25.85
N GLN A 233 -15.76 -8.60 -25.72
CA GLN A 233 -15.17 -9.16 -24.51
C GLN A 233 -13.65 -9.04 -24.56
N VAL A 234 -13.08 -8.55 -23.46
CA VAL A 234 -11.64 -8.44 -23.24
C VAL A 234 -11.26 -9.32 -22.06
N ASP A 235 -10.21 -10.13 -22.22
CA ASP A 235 -9.61 -10.89 -21.13
C ASP A 235 -8.09 -10.69 -21.09
N LEU A 236 -7.50 -10.90 -19.91
CA LEU A 236 -6.08 -10.78 -19.65
C LEU A 236 -5.49 -12.10 -19.18
N PHE A 237 -4.32 -12.44 -19.73
CA PHE A 237 -3.53 -13.59 -19.33
C PHE A 237 -2.11 -13.15 -18.98
N PHE A 238 -1.58 -13.70 -17.91
CA PHE A 238 -0.17 -13.56 -17.55
C PHE A 238 0.62 -14.72 -18.16
N ILE A 239 1.88 -14.46 -18.47
CA ILE A 239 2.83 -15.43 -19.00
C ILE A 239 4.20 -15.24 -18.35
N ASP A 240 5.07 -16.20 -18.55
CA ASP A 240 6.47 -16.16 -18.11
C ASP A 240 6.69 -16.16 -16.58
N PHE A 241 6.40 -17.30 -15.96
CA PHE A 241 6.43 -17.48 -14.50
C PHE A 241 7.77 -17.99 -13.95
N ASP A 242 8.86 -17.76 -14.67
CA ASP A 242 10.17 -18.35 -14.36
C ASP A 242 10.77 -17.83 -13.05
N PHE A 243 10.45 -16.58 -12.70
CA PHE A 243 10.86 -15.93 -11.45
C PHE A 243 9.76 -15.87 -10.40
N THR A 244 8.59 -16.44 -10.69
CA THR A 244 7.45 -16.41 -9.77
C THR A 244 7.81 -17.13 -8.47
N SER A 245 7.68 -16.42 -7.36
CA SER A 245 8.03 -16.91 -6.03
C SER A 245 7.18 -16.24 -4.96
N HIS A 246 7.25 -16.73 -3.72
CA HIS A 246 6.69 -15.97 -2.61
C HIS A 246 7.58 -14.76 -2.34
N ASN A 247 7.07 -13.57 -2.62
CA ASN A 247 7.80 -12.32 -2.49
C ASN A 247 6.93 -11.18 -1.89
N TYR A 248 7.56 -10.05 -1.56
CA TYR A 248 6.83 -8.90 -1.07
C TYR A 248 5.95 -8.33 -2.18
N ARG A 249 4.67 -8.09 -1.88
CA ARG A 249 3.68 -7.55 -2.84
C ARG A 249 4.16 -6.28 -3.55
N GLY A 250 4.96 -5.46 -2.88
CA GLY A 250 5.52 -4.23 -3.43
C GLY A 250 6.41 -4.45 -4.66
N ILE A 251 6.96 -5.65 -4.86
CA ILE A 251 7.81 -5.96 -6.02
C ILE A 251 7.00 -5.89 -7.32
N ASP A 252 5.86 -6.58 -7.41
CA ASP A 252 5.04 -6.56 -8.63
C ASP A 252 4.38 -5.19 -8.85
N LEU A 253 3.87 -4.57 -7.78
CA LEU A 253 3.26 -3.25 -7.87
C LEU A 253 4.29 -2.18 -8.29
N GLY A 254 5.47 -2.19 -7.67
CA GLY A 254 6.56 -1.29 -8.01
C GLY A 254 7.08 -1.52 -9.43
N ARG A 255 7.20 -2.78 -9.86
CA ARG A 255 7.59 -3.12 -11.22
C ARG A 255 6.59 -2.60 -12.26
N TYR A 256 5.30 -2.78 -12.02
CA TYR A 256 4.26 -2.24 -12.91
C TYR A 256 4.32 -0.71 -12.98
N PHE A 257 4.24 -0.02 -11.83
CA PHE A 257 4.18 1.44 -11.80
C PHE A 257 5.47 2.13 -12.22
N SER A 258 6.64 1.51 -12.00
CA SER A 258 7.92 2.07 -12.48
C SER A 258 8.03 2.13 -13.99
N SER A 259 7.24 1.33 -14.72
CA SER A 259 7.17 1.35 -16.18
C SER A 259 5.97 2.12 -16.74
N TRP A 260 5.14 2.73 -15.88
CA TRP A 260 3.87 3.35 -16.28
C TRP A 260 4.09 4.41 -17.37
N LYS A 261 3.28 4.32 -18.44
CA LYS A 261 3.42 5.07 -19.71
C LYS A 261 4.72 4.95 -20.51
N HIS A 262 5.76 4.27 -20.02
CA HIS A 262 7.02 4.11 -20.78
C HIS A 262 6.78 3.41 -22.11
N LYS A 263 7.32 3.92 -23.22
CA LYS A 263 7.15 3.22 -24.51
C LYS A 263 7.87 1.88 -24.56
N ASP A 264 9.06 1.82 -23.97
CA ASP A 264 9.81 0.58 -23.82
C ASP A 264 9.30 -0.18 -22.57
N PRO A 265 9.10 -1.51 -22.67
CA PRO A 265 8.50 -2.30 -21.60
C PRO A 265 9.43 -2.55 -20.41
N HIS A 266 10.73 -2.26 -20.54
CA HIS A 266 11.73 -2.46 -19.50
C HIS A 266 12.16 -1.16 -18.85
N PHE A 267 12.45 -0.13 -19.66
CA PHE A 267 13.05 1.11 -19.20
C PHE A 267 12.38 2.33 -19.84
N GLY A 268 12.36 3.45 -19.15
CA GLY A 268 11.87 4.69 -19.71
C GLY A 268 12.21 5.89 -18.84
N ALA A 269 12.02 7.07 -19.41
CA ALA A 269 12.30 8.35 -18.77
C ALA A 269 11.02 9.09 -18.34
N ASP A 270 9.83 8.52 -18.58
CA ASP A 270 8.62 9.18 -18.14
C ASP A 270 8.51 9.13 -16.60
N PRO A 271 7.90 10.15 -15.98
CA PRO A 271 7.77 10.21 -14.53
C PRO A 271 7.00 9.03 -13.94
N PHE A 272 7.35 8.67 -12.71
CA PHE A 272 6.55 7.74 -11.90
C PHE A 272 5.11 8.28 -11.74
N PRO A 273 4.07 7.43 -11.77
CA PRO A 273 2.68 7.89 -11.68
C PRO A 273 2.38 8.54 -10.33
N THR A 274 1.55 9.59 -10.37
CA THR A 274 1.00 10.23 -9.17
C THR A 274 0.00 9.33 -8.45
N ASP A 275 -0.28 9.60 -7.17
CA ASP A 275 -1.28 8.85 -6.39
C ASP A 275 -2.67 8.84 -7.04
N GLN A 276 -3.05 9.95 -7.69
CA GLN A 276 -4.31 10.03 -8.45
C GLN A 276 -4.31 9.09 -9.66
N GLN A 277 -3.17 8.91 -10.32
CA GLN A 277 -3.03 8.01 -11.47
C GLN A 277 -2.96 6.54 -11.04
N MET A 278 -2.37 6.25 -9.87
CA MET A 278 -2.34 4.89 -9.32
C MET A 278 -3.67 4.46 -8.71
N THR A 279 -4.48 5.43 -8.25
CA THR A 279 -5.75 5.21 -7.54
C THR A 279 -6.69 4.19 -8.20
N PRO A 280 -7.02 4.29 -9.51
CA PRO A 280 -7.95 3.35 -10.15
C PRO A 280 -7.48 1.89 -10.08
N PHE A 281 -6.17 1.67 -10.22
CA PHE A 281 -5.58 0.34 -10.09
C PHE A 281 -5.64 -0.14 -8.63
N ILE A 282 -5.20 0.69 -7.68
CA ILE A 282 -5.15 0.34 -6.26
C ILE A 282 -6.55 0.04 -5.71
N ASP A 283 -7.55 0.84 -6.07
CA ASP A 283 -8.95 0.64 -5.65
C ASP A 283 -9.50 -0.68 -6.18
N ALA A 284 -9.31 -0.97 -7.47
CA ALA A 284 -9.76 -2.22 -8.08
C ALA A 284 -9.05 -3.44 -7.46
N TYR A 285 -7.75 -3.31 -7.17
CA TYR A 285 -6.96 -4.35 -6.52
C TYR A 285 -7.47 -4.64 -5.10
N ILE A 286 -7.71 -3.61 -4.28
CA ILE A 286 -8.23 -3.75 -2.91
C ILE A 286 -9.64 -4.35 -2.95
N GLN A 287 -10.52 -3.83 -3.81
CA GLN A 287 -11.89 -4.30 -3.93
C GLN A 287 -11.95 -5.79 -4.28
N GLU A 288 -11.11 -6.24 -5.23
CA GLU A 288 -11.05 -7.65 -5.58
C GLU A 288 -10.46 -8.50 -4.46
N SER A 289 -9.42 -7.99 -3.78
CA SER A 289 -8.83 -8.68 -2.64
C SER A 289 -9.83 -8.85 -1.49
N ASP A 290 -10.67 -7.83 -1.23
CA ASP A 290 -11.77 -7.92 -0.27
C ASP A 290 -12.83 -8.93 -0.72
N ARG A 291 -13.19 -8.93 -2.01
CA ARG A 291 -14.12 -9.92 -2.58
C ARG A 291 -13.62 -11.35 -2.35
N LEU A 292 -12.32 -11.60 -2.55
CA LEU A 292 -11.68 -12.91 -2.40
C LEU A 292 -11.55 -13.33 -0.92
N THR A 293 -11.40 -12.38 -0.01
CA THR A 293 -11.15 -12.64 1.42
C THR A 293 -12.38 -12.43 2.32
N GLY A 294 -13.54 -12.09 1.76
CA GLY A 294 -14.75 -11.79 2.55
C GLY A 294 -14.66 -10.45 3.31
N ASN A 295 -13.97 -9.45 2.76
CA ASN A 295 -13.66 -8.14 3.34
C ASN A 295 -12.66 -8.16 4.51
N GLU A 296 -11.84 -9.21 4.64
CA GLU A 296 -10.74 -9.23 5.61
C GLU A 296 -9.51 -8.47 5.12
N PHE A 297 -9.32 -8.37 3.80
CA PHE A 297 -8.13 -7.75 3.23
C PHE A 297 -7.94 -6.29 3.65
N SER A 298 -8.95 -5.44 3.47
CA SER A 298 -8.89 -4.00 3.81
C SER A 298 -9.00 -3.70 5.31
N LYS A 299 -9.36 -4.69 6.13
CA LYS A 299 -9.31 -4.55 7.60
C LYS A 299 -7.88 -4.50 8.13
N ASN A 300 -6.93 -5.10 7.40
CA ASN A 300 -5.51 -4.97 7.71
C ASN A 300 -5.04 -3.56 7.34
N VAL A 301 -4.48 -2.84 8.32
CA VAL A 301 -4.00 -1.46 8.15
C VAL A 301 -2.93 -1.34 7.06
N LEU A 302 -2.11 -2.38 6.85
CA LEU A 302 -1.08 -2.41 5.81
C LEU A 302 -1.65 -2.60 4.38
N ASN A 303 -2.95 -2.86 4.28
CA ASN A 303 -3.69 -3.06 3.03
C ASN A 303 -4.74 -1.97 2.79
N SER A 304 -5.06 -1.17 3.80
CA SER A 304 -6.09 -0.14 3.69
C SER A 304 -5.56 1.09 2.98
N ARG A 305 -6.38 1.69 2.10
CA ARG A 305 -6.11 2.99 1.45
C ARG A 305 -6.15 4.17 2.44
N HIS A 306 -6.57 3.92 3.67
CA HIS A 306 -6.89 4.98 4.61
C HIS A 306 -5.63 5.53 5.26
N GLU A 307 -5.19 6.68 4.74
CA GLU A 307 -4.23 7.53 5.41
C GLU A 307 -4.73 7.92 6.81
N LYS A 308 -3.88 7.55 7.76
CA LYS A 308 -3.56 8.09 9.08
C LYS A 308 -4.08 9.52 9.33
N ARG A 309 -4.89 9.75 10.38
CA ARG A 309 -5.57 11.06 10.62
C ARG A 309 -5.73 11.41 12.10
N LEU A 310 -5.28 12.61 12.49
CA LEU A 310 -5.88 13.43 13.55
C LEU A 310 -7.06 14.25 13.01
N ARG A 311 -8.09 14.53 13.83
CA ARG A 311 -9.29 15.28 13.42
C ARG A 311 -9.46 16.58 14.21
N GLU A 312 -8.96 17.67 13.64
CA GLU A 312 -9.27 19.07 13.97
C GLU A 312 -9.53 19.84 12.65
N GLY A 313 -10.08 21.06 12.72
CA GLY A 313 -10.34 21.86 11.52
C GLY A 313 -9.08 22.12 10.69
N MET A 314 -7.94 22.36 11.37
CA MET A 314 -6.65 22.57 10.72
C MET A 314 -6.11 21.30 10.04
N THR A 315 -6.19 20.14 10.71
CA THR A 315 -5.76 18.87 10.10
C THR A 315 -6.63 18.51 8.91
N SER A 316 -7.93 18.81 8.96
CA SER A 316 -8.83 18.62 7.82
C SER A 316 -8.42 19.47 6.62
N ALA A 317 -8.05 20.74 6.84
CA ALA A 317 -7.57 21.62 5.77
C ALA A 317 -6.25 21.15 5.14
N VAL A 318 -5.29 20.71 5.95
CA VAL A 318 -4.02 20.13 5.47
C VAL A 318 -4.28 18.87 4.64
N VAL A 319 -5.07 17.93 5.15
CA VAL A 319 -5.36 16.68 4.44
C VAL A 319 -6.01 16.96 3.08
N LEU A 320 -6.95 17.91 3.02
CA LEU A 320 -7.64 18.22 1.77
C LEU A 320 -6.72 18.89 0.74
N ILE A 321 -5.86 19.82 1.15
CA ILE A 321 -4.95 20.50 0.23
C ILE A 321 -3.86 19.58 -0.30
N GLU A 322 -3.52 18.54 0.47
CA GLU A 322 -2.53 17.53 0.08
C GLU A 322 -3.10 16.49 -0.89
N ASN A 323 -4.37 16.14 -0.71
CA ASN A 323 -4.95 14.98 -1.38
C ASN A 323 -5.85 15.30 -2.57
N ILE A 324 -6.26 16.57 -2.74
CA ILE A 324 -7.16 16.97 -3.81
C ILE A 324 -6.43 17.95 -4.73
N PRO A 325 -6.00 17.52 -5.93
CA PRO A 325 -5.32 18.40 -6.87
C PRO A 325 -6.19 19.59 -7.27
N ASN A 326 -5.57 20.77 -7.38
CA ASN A 326 -6.21 22.03 -7.78
C ASN A 326 -7.35 22.51 -6.87
N ILE A 327 -7.49 21.98 -5.65
CA ILE A 327 -8.45 22.49 -4.70
C ILE A 327 -8.00 23.85 -4.16
N GLU A 328 -8.89 24.84 -4.14
CA GLU A 328 -8.67 26.08 -3.39
C GLU A 328 -9.30 25.94 -2.00
N ILE A 329 -8.47 26.00 -0.95
CA ILE A 329 -8.96 25.90 0.42
C ILE A 329 -8.75 27.23 1.14
N THR A 330 -9.81 27.68 1.80
CA THR A 330 -9.77 28.84 2.69
C THR A 330 -10.18 28.42 4.09
N VAL A 331 -9.30 28.63 5.08
CA VAL A 331 -9.62 28.47 6.50
C VAL A 331 -10.08 29.82 7.05
N ILE A 332 -11.29 29.86 7.60
CA ILE A 332 -11.88 31.07 8.21
C ILE A 332 -12.06 30.84 9.71
N SER A 333 -11.50 31.72 10.54
CA SER A 333 -11.66 31.67 12.00
C SER A 333 -11.60 33.06 12.63
N GLU A 334 -12.32 33.29 13.74
CA GLU A 334 -12.22 34.55 14.50
C GLU A 334 -10.84 34.69 15.15
N GLU A 335 -10.33 33.58 15.70
CA GLU A 335 -9.06 33.49 16.41
C GLU A 335 -8.22 32.32 15.87
N PHE A 336 -6.90 32.45 15.96
CA PHE A 336 -5.92 31.41 15.64
C PHE A 336 -4.96 31.24 16.82
N THR A 337 -4.14 30.18 16.81
CA THR A 337 -3.11 29.95 17.83
C THR A 337 -2.27 31.20 18.06
N PRO A 338 -2.03 31.61 19.33
CA PRO A 338 -2.22 30.85 20.57
C PRO A 338 -3.54 31.10 21.32
N ASN A 339 -4.57 31.65 20.66
CA ASN A 339 -5.79 32.10 21.33
C ASN A 339 -7.00 31.16 21.14
N THR A 340 -6.76 29.90 20.76
CA THR A 340 -7.84 28.93 20.56
C THR A 340 -8.02 28.03 21.77
N THR A 341 -9.19 27.39 21.89
CA THR A 341 -9.41 26.33 22.89
C THR A 341 -8.41 25.18 22.77
N GLY A 342 -7.89 24.92 21.56
CA GLY A 342 -6.85 23.92 21.31
C GLY A 342 -5.57 24.23 22.07
N ASP A 343 -5.17 25.51 22.16
CA ASP A 343 -3.94 25.93 22.85
C ASP A 343 -4.01 25.67 24.37
N GLY A 344 -5.23 25.63 24.94
CA GLY A 344 -5.48 25.24 26.33
C GLY A 344 -5.48 23.73 26.58
N SER A 345 -5.58 22.90 25.54
CA SER A 345 -5.73 21.45 25.66
C SER A 345 -4.49 20.77 26.24
N ALA A 346 -4.70 19.69 27.01
CA ALA A 346 -3.62 18.82 27.47
C ALA A 346 -3.06 17.93 26.35
N GLY A 347 -3.81 17.74 25.26
CA GLY A 347 -3.33 17.03 24.07
C GLY A 347 -3.29 15.51 24.20
N LEU A 348 -3.90 14.92 25.24
CA LEU A 348 -4.00 13.47 25.37
C LEU A 348 -4.84 12.88 24.25
N ILE A 349 -4.32 11.84 23.61
CA ILE A 349 -5.04 11.05 22.63
C ILE A 349 -5.57 9.82 23.33
N TYR A 350 -6.89 9.69 23.44
CA TYR A 350 -7.52 8.52 24.06
C TYR A 350 -8.92 8.31 23.47
N PRO A 351 -9.40 7.07 23.33
CA PRO A 351 -10.74 6.80 22.84
C PRO A 351 -11.79 7.48 23.71
N TYR A 352 -12.65 8.27 23.08
CA TYR A 352 -13.84 8.81 23.72
C TYR A 352 -15.04 8.44 22.86
N LEU A 353 -15.99 7.67 23.39
CA LEU A 353 -17.21 7.28 22.71
C LEU A 353 -18.26 8.39 22.88
N PRO A 354 -18.54 9.20 21.85
CA PRO A 354 -19.52 10.27 21.95
C PRO A 354 -20.91 9.72 21.64
N GLY A 355 -21.75 9.63 22.66
CA GLY A 355 -23.18 9.35 22.53
C GLY A 355 -23.49 8.04 21.78
N LYS A 356 -24.20 8.14 20.65
CA LYS A 356 -24.65 7.00 19.82
C LYS A 356 -23.73 6.69 18.64
N THR A 357 -22.51 7.23 18.62
CA THR A 357 -21.57 7.01 17.51
C THR A 357 -21.17 5.54 17.47
N ASP A 358 -21.19 4.95 16.26
CA ASP A 358 -20.78 3.56 16.04
C ASP A 358 -19.36 3.31 16.60
N PRO A 359 -19.19 2.40 17.58
CA PRO A 359 -17.90 2.07 18.16
C PRO A 359 -16.86 1.65 17.13
N LYS A 360 -17.26 0.98 16.03
CA LYS A 360 -16.33 0.58 14.96
C LYS A 360 -15.72 1.79 14.26
N ARG A 361 -16.51 2.85 14.12
CA ARG A 361 -16.06 4.12 13.52
C ARG A 361 -15.09 4.85 14.45
N VAL A 362 -15.38 4.89 15.74
CA VAL A 362 -14.48 5.48 16.75
C VAL A 362 -13.16 4.71 16.81
N ARG A 363 -13.22 3.37 16.86
CA ARG A 363 -12.04 2.50 16.82
C ARG A 363 -11.15 2.79 15.61
N ARG A 364 -11.76 2.90 14.43
CA ARG A 364 -11.04 3.28 13.21
C ARG A 364 -10.37 4.65 13.34
N TRP A 365 -11.07 5.66 13.84
CA TRP A 365 -10.48 7.00 14.00
C TRP A 365 -9.31 7.02 14.97
N VAL A 366 -9.41 6.30 16.09
CA VAL A 366 -8.31 6.16 17.05
C VAL A 366 -7.12 5.50 16.37
N ARG A 367 -7.32 4.40 15.66
CA ARG A 367 -6.25 3.72 14.92
C ARG A 367 -5.55 4.64 13.93
N ASP A 368 -6.32 5.33 13.11
CA ASP A 368 -5.80 6.27 12.11
C ASP A 368 -4.99 7.39 12.79
N THR A 369 -5.48 7.89 13.93
CA THR A 369 -4.79 8.93 14.74
C THR A 369 -3.47 8.42 15.31
N MET A 370 -3.50 7.25 15.96
CA MET A 370 -2.33 6.63 16.59
C MET A 370 -1.25 6.31 15.57
N SER A 371 -1.64 5.91 14.34
CA SER A 371 -0.70 5.68 13.25
C SER A 371 -0.05 6.97 12.75
N TYR A 372 -0.82 8.05 12.58
CA TYR A 372 -0.27 9.36 12.18
C TYR A 372 0.75 9.86 13.18
N LEU A 373 0.42 9.78 14.47
CA LEU A 373 1.30 10.25 15.55
C LEU A 373 2.56 9.40 15.65
N ARG A 374 2.47 8.09 15.41
CA ARG A 374 3.63 7.20 15.38
C ARG A 374 4.64 7.64 14.32
N ASP A 375 4.19 7.91 13.10
CA ASP A 375 5.06 8.33 12.00
C ASP A 375 5.79 9.63 12.33
N HIS A 376 5.06 10.61 12.86
CA HIS A 376 5.64 11.90 13.23
C HIS A 376 6.53 11.79 14.47
N PHE A 377 6.22 10.88 15.39
CA PHE A 377 7.02 10.60 16.57
C PHE A 377 8.40 10.00 16.21
N VAL A 378 8.50 9.20 15.15
CA VAL A 378 9.78 8.62 14.68
C VAL A 378 10.52 9.51 13.67
N SER A 379 9.95 10.65 13.29
CA SER A 379 10.58 11.62 12.37
C SER A 379 11.81 12.30 13.02
N PRO A 380 12.68 13.00 12.26
CA PRO A 380 13.92 13.58 12.81
C PRO A 380 13.75 14.64 13.92
N ASN A 381 12.54 15.11 14.24
CA ASN A 381 12.32 16.15 15.25
C ASN A 381 10.91 16.12 15.89
N PRO A 382 10.49 15.04 16.58
CA PRO A 382 9.13 14.92 17.09
C PRO A 382 8.82 15.96 18.18
N GLY A 383 9.83 16.34 18.97
CA GLY A 383 9.71 17.37 20.01
C GLY A 383 9.36 18.76 19.49
N LYS A 384 9.74 19.09 18.24
CA LYS A 384 9.34 20.35 17.60
C LYS A 384 7.85 20.37 17.24
N LEU A 385 7.29 19.22 16.92
CA LEU A 385 5.86 19.05 16.65
C LEU A 385 5.02 18.96 17.93
N GLY A 386 5.66 18.88 19.10
CA GLY A 386 4.98 18.68 20.37
C GLY A 386 4.32 17.30 20.49
N ILE A 387 4.83 16.31 19.74
CA ILE A 387 4.32 14.94 19.76
C ILE A 387 5.24 14.09 20.64
N GLY A 388 4.64 13.36 21.58
CA GLY A 388 5.38 12.46 22.47
C GLY A 388 4.55 11.30 22.96
N LEU A 389 5.20 10.34 23.62
CA LEU A 389 4.56 9.20 24.29
C LEU A 389 4.48 9.45 25.78
N MET A 390 3.36 9.03 26.38
CA MET A 390 3.10 9.11 27.80
C MET A 390 2.45 7.83 28.29
N SER A 391 2.93 7.32 29.42
CA SER A 391 2.27 6.27 30.18
C SER A 391 1.26 6.88 31.14
N LEU A 392 0.07 6.32 31.22
CA LEU A 392 -1.08 6.85 31.91
C LEU A 392 -1.67 5.81 32.86
N TYR A 393 -1.88 6.21 34.10
CA TYR A 393 -2.68 5.48 35.09
C TYR A 393 -4.09 6.07 35.11
N MET A 394 -5.09 5.28 34.72
CA MET A 394 -6.49 5.66 34.79
C MET A 394 -7.13 4.93 35.97
N LEU A 395 -7.62 5.68 36.95
CA LEU A 395 -8.15 5.16 38.20
C LEU A 395 -9.67 5.32 38.25
N PHE A 396 -10.35 4.26 38.71
CA PHE A 396 -11.81 4.19 38.74
C PHE A 396 -12.29 3.81 40.15
N ASP A 397 -13.37 4.44 40.60
CA ASP A 397 -14.15 4.00 41.76
C ASP A 397 -15.37 3.23 41.26
N GLU A 398 -15.39 1.91 41.45
CA GLU A 398 -16.50 1.03 40.98
C GLU A 398 -17.90 1.47 41.45
N ARG A 399 -17.99 2.28 42.51
CA ARG A 399 -19.27 2.78 43.04
C ARG A 399 -19.83 3.95 42.21
N VAL A 400 -18.99 4.58 41.40
CA VAL A 400 -19.31 5.82 40.66
C VAL A 400 -19.05 5.66 39.16
N ASP A 401 -18.01 4.94 38.79
CA ASP A 401 -17.53 4.84 37.41
C ASP A 401 -18.03 3.55 36.73
N ALA A 402 -18.89 3.71 35.73
CA ALA A 402 -19.36 2.61 34.88
C ALA A 402 -18.35 2.23 33.77
N TYR A 403 -17.04 2.35 34.03
CA TYR A 403 -16.04 2.08 33.00
C TYR A 403 -16.02 0.58 32.66
N LYS A 404 -16.31 0.28 31.39
CA LYS A 404 -16.11 -1.02 30.79
C LYS A 404 -15.11 -0.86 29.65
N ARG A 405 -14.07 -1.69 29.68
CA ARG A 405 -13.10 -1.78 28.59
C ARG A 405 -13.86 -2.04 27.29
N SER A 406 -13.53 -1.25 26.28
CA SER A 406 -14.10 -1.26 24.95
C SER A 406 -13.10 -1.82 23.94
N GLU A 407 -13.60 -2.24 22.78
CA GLU A 407 -12.76 -2.61 21.64
C GLU A 407 -11.86 -1.46 21.15
N CYS A 408 -12.18 -0.20 21.47
CA CYS A 408 -11.35 0.94 21.10
C CYS A 408 -10.07 1.01 21.94
N ASP A 409 -10.10 0.45 23.17
CA ASP A 409 -8.93 0.42 24.06
C ASP A 409 -7.84 -0.55 23.55
N GLU A 410 -8.20 -1.48 22.66
CA GLU A 410 -7.24 -2.38 22.00
C GLU A 410 -6.31 -1.64 21.02
N GLU A 411 -6.68 -0.44 20.55
CA GLU A 411 -5.84 0.37 19.67
C GLU A 411 -4.75 1.14 20.44
N MET A 412 -4.82 1.13 21.77
CA MET A 412 -3.91 1.84 22.65
C MET A 412 -2.69 0.98 22.99
N ILE A 413 -1.53 1.62 23.18
CA ILE A 413 -0.27 0.91 23.42
C ILE A 413 -0.28 0.40 24.86
N ASN A 414 0.05 -0.88 25.09
CA ASN A 414 0.15 -1.47 26.43
C ASN A 414 -1.10 -1.25 27.32
N CYS A 415 -2.30 -1.20 26.74
CA CYS A 415 -3.53 -1.07 27.54
C CYS A 415 -3.80 -2.36 28.30
N ARG A 416 -3.82 -2.30 29.63
CA ARG A 416 -4.04 -3.44 30.53
C ARG A 416 -4.57 -3.01 31.87
N ASP A 417 -5.12 -3.95 32.61
CA ASP A 417 -5.43 -3.72 34.02
C ASP A 417 -4.13 -3.47 34.81
N MET A 418 -4.22 -2.60 35.80
CA MET A 418 -3.13 -2.35 36.73
C MET A 418 -2.92 -3.56 37.65
N THR A 419 -1.66 -3.86 37.93
CA THR A 419 -1.26 -4.89 38.89
C THR A 419 -1.60 -4.45 40.33
N PRO A 420 -1.71 -5.38 41.30
CA PRO A 420 -1.89 -5.02 42.70
C PRO A 420 -0.80 -4.08 43.23
N GLN A 421 0.45 -4.24 42.78
CA GLN A 421 1.56 -3.37 43.14
C GLN A 421 1.39 -1.95 42.60
N GLU A 422 0.93 -1.80 41.35
CA GLU A 422 0.62 -0.49 40.77
C GLU A 422 -0.59 0.16 41.45
N MET A 423 -1.62 -0.62 41.80
CA MET A 423 -2.77 -0.11 42.55
C MET A 423 -2.38 0.41 43.94
N ASN A 424 -1.39 -0.21 44.60
CA ASN A 424 -0.89 0.23 45.90
C ASN A 424 -0.16 1.59 45.87
N LEU A 425 0.16 2.12 44.69
CA LEU A 425 0.72 3.47 44.54
C LEU A 425 -0.33 4.57 44.75
N PHE A 426 -1.62 4.22 44.71
CA PHE A 426 -2.72 5.16 44.76
C PHE A 426 -3.61 4.98 46.00
N PRO A 427 -4.38 6.00 46.41
CA PRO A 427 -5.28 5.87 47.56
C PRO A 427 -6.29 4.73 47.38
N ARG A 428 -6.55 3.98 48.47
CA ARG A 428 -7.44 2.79 48.51
C ARG A 428 -8.89 3.04 48.07
N LYS A 429 -9.31 4.29 47.88
CA LYS A 429 -10.62 4.62 47.33
C LYS A 429 -10.77 4.20 45.86
N TRP A 430 -9.66 4.10 45.13
CA TRP A 430 -9.64 3.61 43.75
C TRP A 430 -9.57 2.09 43.77
N THR A 431 -10.64 1.44 43.31
CA THR A 431 -10.78 -0.01 43.40
C THR A 431 -10.37 -0.71 42.11
N LYS A 432 -10.32 0.02 40.99
CA LYS A 432 -9.85 -0.46 39.69
C LYS A 432 -8.92 0.56 39.03
N GLY A 433 -8.07 0.06 38.14
CA GLY A 433 -7.22 0.93 37.35
C GLY A 433 -6.71 0.28 36.08
N ILE A 434 -6.47 1.12 35.07
CA ILE A 434 -5.92 0.74 33.77
C ILE A 434 -4.61 1.47 33.58
N PHE A 435 -3.60 0.71 33.18
CA PHE A 435 -2.36 1.24 32.67
C PHE A 435 -2.43 1.25 31.14
N VAL A 436 -2.05 2.37 30.55
CA VAL A 436 -2.03 2.53 29.09
C VAL A 436 -0.93 3.48 28.69
N THR A 437 -0.27 3.21 27.57
CA THR A 437 0.61 4.16 26.91
C THR A 437 -0.13 4.78 25.72
N SER A 438 -0.07 6.10 25.61
CA SER A 438 -0.65 6.82 24.49
C SER A 438 0.24 7.97 24.03
N TYR A 439 -0.02 8.46 22.83
CA TYR A 439 0.55 9.71 22.37
C TYR A 439 -0.14 10.91 23.04
N TYR A 440 0.63 11.98 23.20
CA TYR A 440 0.10 13.32 23.34
C TYR A 440 0.56 14.18 22.17
N ALA A 441 -0.24 15.18 21.84
CA ALA A 441 0.07 16.21 20.86
C ALA A 441 -0.18 17.59 21.48
N GLU A 442 0.86 18.39 21.68
CA GLU A 442 0.74 19.76 22.14
C GLU A 442 0.22 20.64 21.00
N CYS A 443 -1.08 20.94 21.00
CA CYS A 443 -1.71 21.77 19.96
C CYS A 443 -1.01 23.12 19.79
N ALA A 444 -0.49 23.72 20.87
CA ALA A 444 0.29 24.96 20.81
C ALA A 444 1.57 24.87 19.96
N LYS A 445 2.12 23.66 19.75
CA LYS A 445 3.27 23.38 18.87
C LYS A 445 2.83 22.79 17.52
N LEU A 446 1.85 21.90 17.54
CA LEU A 446 1.36 21.20 16.34
C LEU A 446 0.57 22.11 15.39
N LEU A 447 -0.32 22.97 15.91
CA LEU A 447 -1.16 23.84 15.08
C LEU A 447 -0.35 24.86 14.25
N PRO A 448 0.68 25.54 14.79
CA PRO A 448 1.57 26.38 13.99
C PRO A 448 2.25 25.64 12.83
N PHE A 449 2.72 24.42 13.09
CA PHE A 449 3.32 23.58 12.06
C PHE A 449 2.32 23.26 10.95
N LEU A 450 1.14 22.76 11.31
CA LEU A 450 0.09 22.45 10.33
C LEU A 450 -0.37 23.69 9.54
N MET A 451 -0.45 24.84 10.21
CA MET A 451 -0.77 26.12 9.56
C MET A 451 0.30 26.54 8.54
N GLN A 452 1.58 26.31 8.86
CA GLN A 452 2.68 26.58 7.94
C GLN A 452 2.62 25.65 6.72
N GLU A 453 2.42 24.34 6.93
CA GLU A 453 2.26 23.36 5.86
C GLU A 453 1.06 23.69 4.95
N PHE A 454 -0.05 24.11 5.54
CA PHE A 454 -1.23 24.51 4.78
C PHE A 454 -0.96 25.73 3.90
N LYS A 455 -0.31 26.76 4.45
CA LYS A 455 0.02 27.98 3.70
C LYS A 455 1.07 27.73 2.62
N SER A 456 2.08 26.90 2.88
CA SER A 456 3.12 26.57 1.89
C SER A 456 2.56 25.86 0.66
N LYS A 457 1.45 25.14 0.83
CA LYS A 457 0.69 24.47 -0.24
C LYS A 457 -0.36 25.37 -0.91
N GLY A 458 -0.35 26.68 -0.65
CA GLY A 458 -1.26 27.66 -1.27
C GLY A 458 -2.59 27.86 -0.54
N GLY A 459 -2.75 27.31 0.65
CA GLY A 459 -3.94 27.48 1.48
C GLY A 459 -4.14 28.93 1.91
N ARG A 460 -5.37 29.44 1.77
CA ARG A 460 -5.74 30.81 2.18
C ARG A 460 -6.27 30.82 3.60
N VAL A 461 -5.97 31.86 4.36
CA VAL A 461 -6.42 32.02 5.75
C VAL A 461 -7.07 33.38 5.91
N ILE A 462 -8.27 33.39 6.49
CA ILE A 462 -9.03 34.61 6.74
C ILE A 462 -9.34 34.67 8.24
N GLN A 463 -8.86 35.73 8.89
CA GLN A 463 -9.24 36.01 10.26
C GLN A 463 -10.53 36.84 10.28
N LYS A 464 -11.64 36.17 10.57
CA LYS A 464 -12.98 36.76 10.58
C LYS A 464 -13.94 35.91 11.40
N ARG A 465 -14.79 36.57 12.20
CA ARG A 465 -15.96 35.93 12.81
C ARG A 465 -17.06 35.69 11.77
N VAL A 466 -17.53 34.45 11.68
CA VAL A 466 -18.71 34.06 10.89
C VAL A 466 -19.93 34.06 11.82
N ASN A 467 -20.85 35.01 11.64
CA ASN A 467 -22.02 35.14 12.51
C ASN A 467 -23.17 34.23 12.12
N ASP A 468 -23.33 33.96 10.82
CA ASP A 468 -24.29 33.00 10.26
C ASP A 468 -23.59 32.25 9.13
N ILE A 469 -23.57 30.91 9.18
CA ILE A 469 -22.93 30.07 8.15
C ILE A 469 -23.48 30.34 6.74
N LYS A 470 -24.72 30.85 6.63
CA LYS A 470 -25.33 31.23 5.36
C LYS A 470 -24.59 32.35 4.63
N GLU A 471 -23.78 33.15 5.32
CA GLU A 471 -22.98 34.22 4.69
C GLU A 471 -21.93 33.69 3.70
N LEU A 472 -21.66 32.38 3.76
CA LEU A 472 -20.72 31.64 2.92
C LEU A 472 -21.38 31.03 1.67
N ILE A 473 -22.72 30.96 1.64
CA ILE A 473 -23.48 30.42 0.50
C ILE A 473 -23.19 31.25 -0.75
N GLY A 474 -22.89 30.57 -1.86
CA GLY A 474 -22.57 31.21 -3.14
C GLY A 474 -21.18 31.82 -3.22
N LYS A 475 -20.38 31.78 -2.14
CA LYS A 475 -18.96 32.19 -2.14
C LYS A 475 -18.00 31.01 -2.20
N TYR A 476 -18.45 29.85 -1.74
CA TYR A 476 -17.68 28.61 -1.69
C TYR A 476 -18.55 27.44 -2.16
N ASP A 477 -17.96 26.52 -2.90
CA ASP A 477 -18.67 25.33 -3.41
C ASP A 477 -18.98 24.31 -2.29
N ILE A 478 -18.07 24.20 -1.32
CA ILE A 478 -18.18 23.29 -0.17
C ILE A 478 -17.81 24.05 1.10
N VAL A 479 -18.63 23.89 2.15
CA VAL A 479 -18.36 24.42 3.49
C VAL A 479 -18.20 23.25 4.46
N ILE A 480 -17.01 23.15 5.06
CA ILE A 480 -16.72 22.17 6.10
C ILE A 480 -16.85 22.87 7.45
N ASN A 481 -17.87 22.50 8.22
CA ASN A 481 -18.15 23.14 9.50
C ASN A 481 -17.25 22.57 10.61
N CYS A 482 -16.31 23.40 11.08
CA CYS A 482 -15.44 23.12 12.22
C CYS A 482 -15.59 24.13 13.37
N THR A 483 -16.77 24.73 13.52
CA THR A 483 -17.02 25.85 14.46
C THR A 483 -17.14 25.46 15.94
N GLY A 484 -17.13 24.15 16.24
CA GLY A 484 -17.19 23.63 17.60
C GLY A 484 -18.42 24.17 18.35
N VAL A 485 -18.21 24.72 19.55
CA VAL A 485 -19.28 25.22 20.41
C VAL A 485 -20.04 26.41 19.80
N GLU A 486 -19.41 27.19 18.94
CA GLU A 486 -20.04 28.35 18.30
C GLU A 486 -21.08 27.95 17.23
N ALA A 487 -21.16 26.66 16.85
CA ALA A 487 -22.25 26.12 16.03
C ALA A 487 -23.63 26.40 16.65
N ASN A 488 -23.72 26.55 17.98
CA ASN A 488 -24.95 26.97 18.67
C ASN A 488 -25.50 28.32 18.16
N LYS A 489 -24.59 29.22 17.80
CA LYS A 489 -24.91 30.57 17.31
C LYS A 489 -24.92 30.57 15.79
N CYS A 490 -23.80 30.30 15.14
CA CYS A 490 -23.65 30.51 13.69
C CYS A 490 -24.40 29.49 12.82
N CYS A 491 -24.72 28.31 13.38
CA CYS A 491 -25.54 27.29 12.71
C CYS A 491 -26.90 27.10 13.37
N SER A 492 -27.22 27.88 14.43
CA SER A 492 -28.42 27.72 15.25
C SER A 492 -28.60 26.32 15.87
N ASP A 493 -27.51 25.56 16.09
CA ASP A 493 -27.58 24.20 16.64
C ASP A 493 -27.68 24.22 18.18
N LYS A 494 -28.91 24.25 18.69
CA LYS A 494 -29.19 24.29 20.14
C LYS A 494 -28.82 23.02 20.90
N LYS A 495 -28.43 21.94 20.21
CA LYS A 495 -27.92 20.73 20.88
C LYS A 495 -26.48 20.89 21.33
N VAL A 496 -25.73 21.79 20.70
CA VAL A 496 -24.34 22.11 21.05
C VAL A 496 -24.33 23.11 22.20
N HIS A 497 -23.65 22.78 23.29
CA HIS A 497 -23.52 23.61 24.48
C HIS A 497 -22.10 23.49 25.06
N PRO A 498 -21.59 24.51 25.76
CA PRO A 498 -20.23 24.51 26.28
C PRO A 498 -20.09 23.57 27.47
N ILE A 499 -18.89 23.00 27.61
CA ILE A 499 -18.39 22.48 28.88
C ILE A 499 -17.12 23.26 29.18
N ARG A 500 -17.19 24.16 30.16
CA ARG A 500 -16.03 24.95 30.57
C ARG A 500 -15.12 24.09 31.45
N GLY A 501 -13.84 24.08 31.10
CA GLY A 501 -12.77 23.50 31.89
C GLY A 501 -11.69 24.53 32.17
N GLN A 502 -11.05 24.39 33.34
CA GLN A 502 -9.86 25.15 33.70
C GLN A 502 -8.70 24.18 33.88
N VAL A 503 -7.54 24.60 33.40
CA VAL A 503 -6.30 23.84 33.54
C VAL A 503 -5.20 24.74 34.07
N TYR A 504 -4.30 24.14 34.84
CA TYR A 504 -3.05 24.76 35.24
C TYR A 504 -1.91 24.07 34.49
N ARG A 505 -1.02 24.86 33.90
CA ARG A 505 0.24 24.35 33.34
C ARG A 505 1.36 24.67 34.31
N VAL A 506 2.06 23.64 34.77
CA VAL A 506 3.21 23.77 35.69
C VAL A 506 4.47 23.24 35.03
N TYR A 507 5.60 23.91 35.24
CA TYR A 507 6.89 23.41 34.79
C TYR A 507 7.34 22.26 35.70
N ALA A 508 7.29 21.03 35.17
CA ALA A 508 7.64 19.82 35.90
C ALA A 508 8.09 18.69 34.94
N PRO A 509 9.16 18.89 34.15
CA PRO A 509 9.59 17.95 33.10
C PRO A 509 10.10 16.59 33.63
N TRP A 510 10.29 16.45 34.95
CA TRP A 510 10.64 15.18 35.59
C TRP A 510 9.43 14.25 35.79
N ILE A 511 8.20 14.75 35.66
CA ILE A 511 7.00 13.91 35.69
C ILE A 511 6.81 13.28 34.31
N ARG A 512 6.85 11.94 34.26
CA ARG A 512 6.79 11.16 33.00
C ARG A 512 5.55 10.29 32.86
N HIS A 513 4.76 10.19 33.93
CA HIS A 513 3.52 9.43 33.95
C HIS A 513 2.34 10.37 34.15
N GLY A 514 1.31 10.17 33.34
CA GLY A 514 0.02 10.80 33.55
C GLY A 514 -0.83 10.00 34.53
N VAL A 515 -1.75 10.70 35.19
CA VAL A 515 -2.73 10.10 36.10
C VAL A 515 -4.09 10.73 35.79
N MET A 516 -5.10 9.91 35.55
CA MET A 516 -6.50 10.32 35.47
C MET A 516 -7.27 9.65 36.60
N ALA A 517 -8.00 10.42 37.39
CA ALA A 517 -8.64 9.93 38.60
C ALA A 517 -9.95 10.68 38.85
N GLY A 518 -11.07 10.05 38.50
CA GLY A 518 -12.39 10.69 38.44
C GLY A 518 -12.39 11.85 37.43
N ASP A 519 -12.79 13.04 37.87
CA ASP A 519 -12.76 14.23 37.01
C ASP A 519 -11.38 14.85 36.83
N TYR A 520 -10.42 14.52 37.70
CA TYR A 520 -9.11 15.15 37.76
C TYR A 520 -8.08 14.44 36.90
N TYR A 521 -7.14 15.21 36.37
CA TYR A 521 -6.04 14.64 35.60
C TYR A 521 -4.74 15.42 35.76
N ILE A 522 -3.63 14.68 35.66
CA ILE A 522 -2.25 15.14 35.63
C ILE A 522 -1.68 14.57 34.35
N LEU A 523 -1.38 15.41 33.37
CA LEU A 523 -0.94 14.97 32.04
C LEU A 523 0.38 15.66 31.71
N PRO A 524 1.53 14.98 31.79
CA PRO A 524 2.79 15.51 31.29
C PRO A 524 2.80 15.67 29.77
N ASN A 525 3.38 16.78 29.35
CA ASN A 525 3.76 17.10 27.97
C ASN A 525 5.31 17.13 27.89
N SER A 526 5.89 17.76 26.88
CA SER A 526 7.36 17.84 26.73
C SER A 526 8.06 18.51 27.91
N ASP A 527 7.62 19.71 28.29
CA ASP A 527 8.30 20.55 29.29
C ASP A 527 7.44 20.86 30.53
N THR A 528 6.13 20.63 30.43
CA THR A 528 5.15 21.00 31.45
C THR A 528 4.22 19.85 31.80
N VAL A 529 3.54 19.97 32.93
CA VAL A 529 2.44 19.09 33.33
C VAL A 529 1.15 19.91 33.34
N VAL A 530 0.11 19.37 32.71
CA VAL A 530 -1.24 19.94 32.72
C VAL A 530 -2.05 19.30 33.83
N LEU A 531 -2.50 20.13 34.76
CA LEU A 531 -3.39 19.75 35.85
C LEU A 531 -4.79 20.23 35.48
N GLY A 532 -5.75 19.31 35.40
CA GLY A 532 -7.14 19.66 35.15
C GLY A 532 -8.09 18.90 36.05
N GLY A 533 -9.37 19.28 35.98
CA GLY A 533 -10.40 18.65 36.79
C GLY A 533 -11.72 19.39 36.89
N THR A 534 -11.85 20.51 36.20
CA THR A 534 -13.09 21.29 36.17
C THR A 534 -13.89 20.93 34.91
N LYS A 535 -15.17 20.61 35.09
CA LYS A 535 -16.15 20.46 34.01
C LYS A 535 -17.44 21.17 34.44
N GLN A 536 -17.75 22.27 33.80
CA GLN A 536 -18.96 23.06 34.07
C GLN A 536 -19.80 23.12 32.79
N ALA A 537 -20.85 22.29 32.74
CA ALA A 537 -21.80 22.31 31.63
C ALA A 537 -22.52 23.66 31.56
N ASP A 538 -22.88 24.06 30.34
CA ASP A 538 -23.65 25.27 30.02
C ASP A 538 -22.99 26.60 30.45
N ASN A 539 -21.71 26.58 30.82
CA ASN A 539 -20.97 27.78 31.19
C ASN A 539 -20.22 28.37 29.99
N TRP A 540 -20.65 29.56 29.54
CA TRP A 540 -20.04 30.31 28.44
C TRP A 540 -18.93 31.28 28.89
N SER A 541 -18.65 31.37 30.20
CA SER A 541 -17.59 32.23 30.72
C SER A 541 -16.22 31.84 30.16
N ARG A 542 -15.48 32.84 29.68
CA ARG A 542 -14.07 32.70 29.30
C ARG A 542 -13.12 33.02 30.45
N GLU A 543 -13.61 33.69 31.49
CA GLU A 543 -12.93 33.86 32.80
C GLU A 543 -12.98 32.56 33.57
#